data_AF-A0A0F9JYX4-F1
#
_entry.id   AF-A0A0F9JYX4-F1
#
_cell.length_a   1.000
_cell.length_b   1.000
_cell.length_c   1.000
_cell.angle_alpha   90.00
_cell.angle_beta   90.00
_cell.angle_gamma   90.00
#
_symmetry.space_group_name_H-M   'P 1'
#
loop_
_entity.id
_entity.type
_entity.pdbx_description
1 polymer ?
#
loop_
_entity_poly.entity_id
_entity_poly.type
_entity_poly.pdbx_seq_one_letter_code
_entity_poly.pdbx_strand_id
1 'polypeptide(L)'
;MVSLLKVSITSISNNKILHKLLLLSFLFLFISTFSSKNLFAQENSECLECHTDPAEVDVKVRVDHVTGEVEIVSMLVDEDAFHASAHGGEDFYCIDCHADLEDVDLEETEGGHYPNLQPVDCITFCHDDPAEEFLESKHVSLMKENDVQTPTCKHCHAGEKSKRDTPRADDLYHRKDTIEKCGGCHEKFLHSYRNNLHGQVTALGHLDTDIATCVDCHGQHTILHSSEPE
;
A
#
# COMPACT_ATOMS: atom_id res chain seq x y z
N MET A 1 43.00 -59.17 -36.91
CA MET A 1 42.45 -59.14 -38.27
C MET A 1 40.93 -59.32 -38.20
N VAL A 2 40.14 -58.24 -38.26
CA VAL A 2 38.75 -58.16 -38.79
C VAL A 2 38.50 -56.65 -39.00
N SER A 3 38.82 -56.12 -40.18
CA SER A 3 37.89 -55.75 -41.26
C SER A 3 37.14 -54.44 -41.02
N LEU A 4 37.64 -53.39 -41.69
CA LEU A 4 37.04 -52.08 -41.89
C LEU A 4 35.70 -52.21 -42.61
N LEU A 5 34.61 -51.72 -42.01
CA LEU A 5 33.37 -51.43 -42.72
C LEU A 5 33.37 -49.93 -43.06
N LYS A 6 33.73 -49.65 -44.33
CA LYS A 6 33.51 -48.36 -44.98
C LYS A 6 32.01 -48.10 -45.03
N VAL A 7 31.53 -47.15 -44.23
CA VAL A 7 30.23 -46.51 -44.48
C VAL A 7 30.48 -45.40 -45.48
N SER A 8 30.07 -45.63 -46.72
CA SER A 8 30.04 -44.62 -47.77
C SER A 8 29.09 -43.49 -47.37
N ILE A 9 29.62 -42.28 -47.27
CA ILE A 9 28.84 -41.04 -47.17
C ILE A 9 28.26 -40.79 -48.57
N THR A 10 27.10 -41.38 -48.85
CA THR A 10 26.31 -41.06 -50.03
C THR A 10 25.56 -39.76 -49.80
N SER A 11 25.94 -38.74 -50.58
CA SER A 11 25.09 -37.66 -51.09
C SER A 11 24.28 -36.86 -50.07
N ILE A 12 24.84 -35.71 -49.68
CA ILE A 12 24.05 -34.55 -49.24
C ILE A 12 23.28 -34.05 -50.48
N SER A 13 22.18 -34.73 -50.79
CA SER A 13 21.19 -34.26 -51.74
C SER A 13 20.47 -33.09 -51.10
N ASN A 14 20.90 -31.88 -51.48
CA ASN A 14 20.18 -30.62 -51.59
C ASN A 14 18.75 -30.62 -51.00
N ASN A 15 18.63 -30.82 -49.69
CA ASN A 15 17.34 -31.01 -49.06
C ASN A 15 16.83 -29.62 -48.67
N LYS A 16 16.25 -28.92 -49.64
CA LYS A 16 15.59 -27.61 -49.46
C LYS A 16 14.64 -27.61 -48.26
N ILE A 17 14.13 -28.79 -47.88
CA ILE A 17 13.28 -29.04 -46.72
C ILE A 17 14.06 -28.91 -45.40
N LEU A 18 15.27 -29.46 -45.29
CA LEU A 18 16.12 -29.33 -44.08
C LEU A 18 16.59 -27.88 -43.89
N HIS A 19 16.94 -27.20 -44.99
CA HIS A 19 17.31 -25.79 -44.93
C HIS A 19 16.11 -24.91 -44.55
N LYS A 20 14.91 -25.21 -45.07
CA LYS A 20 13.65 -24.55 -44.67
C LYS A 20 13.31 -24.82 -43.20
N LEU A 21 13.50 -26.05 -42.70
CA LEU A 21 13.25 -26.39 -41.29
C LEU A 21 14.22 -25.67 -40.34
N LEU A 22 15.50 -25.56 -40.70
CA LEU A 22 16.48 -24.77 -39.94
C LEU A 22 16.18 -23.27 -39.99
N LEU A 23 15.76 -22.74 -41.15
CA LEU A 23 15.32 -21.34 -41.29
C LEU A 23 14.04 -21.05 -40.50
N LEU A 24 13.08 -21.99 -40.50
CA LEU A 24 11.86 -21.89 -39.70
C LEU A 24 12.15 -21.98 -38.20
N SER A 25 13.09 -22.81 -37.75
CA SER A 25 13.46 -22.87 -36.33
C SER A 25 14.23 -21.62 -35.90
N PHE A 26 15.09 -21.07 -36.76
CA PHE A 26 15.77 -19.79 -36.51
C PHE A 26 14.78 -18.62 -36.50
N LEU A 27 13.80 -18.62 -37.41
CA LEU A 27 12.72 -17.62 -37.45
C LEU A 27 11.83 -17.73 -36.21
N PHE A 28 11.53 -18.94 -35.74
CA PHE A 28 10.76 -19.15 -34.51
C PHE A 28 11.53 -18.67 -33.27
N LEU A 29 12.83 -18.96 -33.17
CA LEU A 29 13.70 -18.42 -32.12
C LEU A 29 13.82 -16.89 -32.19
N PHE A 30 13.89 -16.32 -33.39
CA PHE A 30 13.97 -14.86 -33.59
C PHE A 30 12.66 -14.14 -33.26
N ILE A 31 11.51 -14.76 -33.56
CA ILE A 31 10.18 -14.23 -33.19
C ILE A 31 9.96 -14.33 -31.67
N SER A 32 10.44 -15.41 -31.02
CA SER A 32 10.39 -15.52 -29.56
C SER A 32 11.28 -14.50 -28.83
N THR A 33 12.33 -13.97 -29.47
CA THR A 33 13.16 -12.89 -28.89
C THR A 33 12.64 -11.48 -29.17
N PHE A 34 11.67 -11.31 -30.08
CA PHE A 34 11.19 -9.97 -30.51
C PHE A 34 9.78 -9.62 -29.98
N SER A 35 9.19 -10.50 -29.18
CA SER A 35 7.87 -10.30 -28.58
C SER A 35 7.93 -10.30 -27.05
N SER A 36 9.02 -9.81 -26.49
CA SER A 36 8.97 -9.19 -25.16
C SER A 36 8.37 -7.80 -25.38
N LYS A 37 7.05 -7.69 -25.37
CA LYS A 37 6.48 -6.44 -24.88
C LYS A 37 7.09 -6.29 -23.49
N ASN A 38 7.85 -5.23 -23.27
CA ASN A 38 8.37 -4.94 -21.96
C ASN A 38 7.17 -4.87 -21.03
N LEU A 39 6.98 -5.91 -20.21
CA LEU A 39 6.32 -5.74 -18.93
C LEU A 39 7.35 -4.97 -18.11
N PHE A 40 7.37 -3.65 -18.29
CA PHE A 40 7.96 -2.80 -17.28
C PHE A 40 6.96 -2.83 -16.13
N ALA A 41 7.36 -3.40 -15.00
CA ALA A 41 6.71 -3.01 -13.76
C ALA A 41 6.90 -1.50 -13.67
N GLN A 42 5.81 -0.74 -13.58
CA GLN A 42 5.89 0.71 -13.46
C GLN A 42 6.62 1.02 -12.14
N GLU A 43 7.83 1.54 -12.26
CA GLU A 43 8.64 1.96 -11.11
C GLU A 43 8.04 3.24 -10.52
N ASN A 44 8.24 3.46 -9.21
CA ASN A 44 7.74 4.68 -8.55
C ASN A 44 8.30 5.98 -9.15
N SER A 45 9.46 5.93 -9.81
CA SER A 45 10.10 7.10 -10.40
C SER A 45 9.18 7.84 -11.37
N GLU A 46 8.39 7.11 -12.17
CA GLU A 46 7.46 7.72 -13.13
C GLU A 46 6.39 8.56 -12.44
N CYS A 47 5.89 8.10 -11.29
CA CYS A 47 4.93 8.85 -10.48
C CYS A 47 5.60 10.06 -9.80
N LEU A 48 6.81 9.83 -9.25
CA LEU A 48 7.52 10.82 -8.44
C LEU A 48 8.05 12.00 -9.26
N GLU A 49 8.27 11.84 -10.57
CA GLU A 49 8.66 12.93 -11.48
C GLU A 49 7.72 14.14 -11.38
N CYS A 50 6.41 13.91 -11.27
CA CYS A 50 5.43 14.97 -11.07
C CYS A 50 4.99 15.11 -9.61
N HIS A 51 4.80 13.98 -8.90
CA HIS A 51 4.23 14.01 -7.55
C HIS A 51 5.14 14.57 -6.48
N THR A 52 6.42 14.84 -6.77
CA THR A 52 7.33 15.55 -5.84
C THR A 52 7.49 17.04 -6.17
N ASP A 53 6.94 17.53 -7.28
CA ASP A 53 7.01 18.93 -7.69
C ASP A 53 5.67 19.66 -7.45
N PRO A 54 5.60 20.63 -6.51
CA PRO A 54 4.38 21.39 -6.26
C PRO A 54 3.93 22.27 -7.44
N ALA A 55 4.74 22.45 -8.49
CA ALA A 55 4.34 23.11 -9.72
C ALA A 55 3.54 22.21 -10.66
N GLU A 56 3.69 20.89 -10.53
CA GLU A 56 3.09 19.88 -11.43
C GLU A 56 1.85 19.21 -10.85
N VAL A 57 1.67 19.24 -9.51
CA VAL A 57 0.49 18.66 -8.84
C VAL A 57 -0.39 19.69 -8.15
N ASP A 58 -1.70 19.54 -8.37
CA ASP A 58 -2.73 20.40 -7.80
C ASP A 58 -3.21 19.91 -6.41
N VAL A 59 -3.96 20.78 -5.73
CA VAL A 59 -4.74 20.45 -4.54
C VAL A 59 -6.17 20.11 -4.92
N LYS A 60 -6.74 19.16 -4.20
CA LYS A 60 -8.11 18.72 -4.38
C LYS A 60 -8.98 19.10 -3.20
N VAL A 61 -10.15 19.64 -3.47
CA VAL A 61 -11.17 19.82 -2.45
C VAL A 61 -11.91 18.49 -2.27
N ARG A 62 -11.83 17.93 -1.08
CA ARG A 62 -12.57 16.73 -0.66
C ARG A 62 -13.66 17.17 0.31
N VAL A 63 -14.89 16.76 0.05
CA VAL A 63 -15.99 16.96 0.98
C VAL A 63 -16.33 15.61 1.59
N ASP A 64 -16.28 15.51 2.91
CA ASP A 64 -16.75 14.34 3.61
C ASP A 64 -18.28 14.25 3.43
N HIS A 65 -18.74 13.16 2.82
CA HIS A 65 -20.13 13.03 2.43
C HIS A 65 -21.10 12.85 3.62
N VAL A 66 -20.57 12.58 4.82
CA VAL A 66 -21.37 12.37 6.03
C VAL A 66 -21.42 13.66 6.86
N THR A 67 -20.25 14.23 7.16
CA THR A 67 -20.13 15.40 8.04
C THR A 67 -20.28 16.72 7.28
N GLY A 68 -20.07 16.73 5.97
CA GLY A 68 -19.98 17.93 5.16
C GLY A 68 -18.67 18.70 5.35
N GLU A 69 -17.70 18.14 6.08
CA GLU A 69 -16.40 18.76 6.30
C GLU A 69 -15.65 18.91 4.96
N VAL A 70 -15.05 20.08 4.76
CA VAL A 70 -14.29 20.41 3.54
C VAL A 70 -12.81 20.36 3.87
N GLU A 71 -12.09 19.45 3.21
CA GLU A 71 -10.65 19.25 3.33
C GLU A 71 -9.96 19.61 2.01
N ILE A 72 -8.86 20.36 2.07
CA ILE A 72 -7.98 20.59 0.92
C ILE A 72 -6.85 19.58 1.02
N VAL A 73 -6.75 18.69 0.04
CA VAL A 73 -5.78 17.59 0.03
C VAL A 73 -4.78 17.82 -1.11
N SER A 74 -3.49 17.91 -0.78
CA SER A 74 -2.43 17.97 -1.79
C SER A 74 -2.05 16.57 -2.25
N MET A 75 -1.78 16.42 -3.56
CA MET A 75 -1.26 15.17 -4.12
C MET A 75 0.28 15.09 -4.05
N LEU A 76 0.95 16.13 -3.53
CA LEU A 76 2.39 16.20 -3.36
C LEU A 76 2.89 15.14 -2.38
N VAL A 77 3.84 14.32 -2.84
CA VAL A 77 4.51 13.27 -2.09
C VAL A 77 5.82 13.84 -1.54
N ASP A 78 5.98 13.74 -0.23
CA ASP A 78 7.27 13.89 0.42
C ASP A 78 7.96 12.53 0.34
N GLU A 79 8.90 12.39 -0.60
CA GLU A 79 9.53 11.11 -0.94
C GLU A 79 10.25 10.50 0.27
N ASP A 80 10.94 11.32 1.08
CA ASP A 80 11.62 10.85 2.28
C ASP A 80 10.62 10.34 3.33
N ALA A 81 9.51 11.06 3.54
CA ALA A 81 8.47 10.64 4.48
C ALA A 81 7.75 9.37 4.00
N PHE A 82 7.47 9.26 2.70
CA PHE A 82 6.86 8.08 2.12
C PHE A 82 7.78 6.87 2.25
N HIS A 83 9.06 6.96 1.87
CA HIS A 83 10.01 5.86 1.99
C HIS A 83 10.23 5.40 3.44
N ALA A 84 10.17 6.32 4.41
CA ALA A 84 10.26 5.97 5.82
C ALA A 84 9.01 5.23 6.36
N SER A 85 7.86 5.39 5.68
CA SER A 85 6.58 4.81 6.08
C SER A 85 6.54 3.28 5.96
N ALA A 86 5.46 2.68 6.47
CA ALA A 86 5.17 1.27 6.30
C ALA A 86 4.93 0.87 4.83
N HIS A 87 4.45 1.81 4.00
CA HIS A 87 4.08 1.55 2.60
C HIS A 87 5.15 1.96 1.58
N GLY A 88 6.18 2.71 1.96
CA GLY A 88 7.27 3.11 1.06
C GLY A 88 8.51 2.24 1.15
N GLY A 89 8.37 0.97 1.56
CA GLY A 89 9.48 0.01 1.53
C GLY A 89 9.97 -0.29 0.10
N GLU A 90 11.13 -0.93 -0.02
CA GLU A 90 11.78 -1.22 -1.33
C GLU A 90 10.93 -2.08 -2.28
N ASP A 91 9.88 -2.74 -1.77
CA ASP A 91 9.04 -3.68 -2.53
C ASP A 91 7.62 -3.16 -2.83
N PHE A 92 7.32 -1.89 -2.58
CA PHE A 92 5.99 -1.31 -2.82
C PHE A 92 5.99 -0.20 -3.88
N TYR A 93 5.11 -0.35 -4.84
CA TYR A 93 4.86 0.60 -5.91
C TYR A 93 3.55 1.37 -5.67
N CYS A 94 3.48 2.59 -6.20
CA CYS A 94 2.31 3.45 -6.10
C CYS A 94 1.06 2.76 -6.67
N ILE A 95 1.22 2.02 -7.77
CA ILE A 95 0.15 1.27 -8.42
C ILE A 95 -0.31 0.03 -7.66
N ASP A 96 0.47 -0.49 -6.70
CA ASP A 96 0.01 -1.61 -5.86
C ASP A 96 -1.20 -1.19 -5.00
N CYS A 97 -1.27 0.09 -4.66
CA CYS A 97 -2.41 0.69 -3.97
C CYS A 97 -3.35 1.43 -4.95
N HIS A 98 -2.78 2.14 -5.92
CA HIS A 98 -3.51 2.83 -6.99
C HIS A 98 -3.69 1.93 -8.22
N ALA A 99 -4.27 0.76 -8.00
CA ALA A 99 -4.38 -0.31 -9.02
C ALA A 99 -5.20 0.10 -10.25
N ASP A 100 -6.01 1.15 -10.14
CA ASP A 100 -6.74 1.73 -11.27
C ASP A 100 -5.83 2.46 -12.28
N LEU A 101 -4.53 2.58 -11.97
CA LEU A 101 -3.49 3.13 -12.86
C LEU A 101 -2.62 2.08 -13.55
N GLU A 102 -2.75 0.78 -13.25
CA GLU A 102 -1.83 -0.29 -13.76
C GLU A 102 -1.70 -0.31 -15.29
N ASP A 103 -2.77 0.02 -16.01
CA ASP A 103 -2.84 0.01 -17.48
C ASP A 103 -2.92 1.43 -18.10
N VAL A 104 -2.61 2.48 -17.33
CA VAL A 104 -2.69 3.86 -17.81
C VAL A 104 -1.37 4.29 -18.45
N ASP A 105 -1.44 4.71 -19.71
CA ASP A 105 -0.33 5.39 -20.37
C ASP A 105 -0.27 6.85 -19.91
N LEU A 106 0.76 7.16 -19.10
CA LEU A 106 0.94 8.48 -18.53
C LEU A 106 1.32 9.56 -19.56
N GLU A 107 1.92 9.17 -20.69
CA GLU A 107 2.32 10.11 -21.74
C GLU A 107 1.15 10.48 -22.65
N GLU A 108 0.26 9.53 -22.91
CA GLU A 108 -0.90 9.73 -23.78
C GLU A 108 -2.11 10.35 -23.05
N THR A 109 -2.13 10.31 -21.72
CA THR A 109 -3.22 10.85 -20.91
C THR A 109 -2.99 12.32 -20.56
N GLU A 110 -3.95 13.18 -20.89
CA GLU A 110 -3.90 14.61 -20.54
C GLU A 110 -3.79 14.79 -19.01
N GLY A 111 -2.71 15.43 -18.57
CA GLY A 111 -2.40 15.60 -17.14
C GLY A 111 -1.75 14.39 -16.48
N GLY A 112 -1.19 13.44 -17.25
CA GLY A 112 -0.54 12.24 -16.73
C GLY A 112 -1.55 11.13 -16.43
N HIS A 113 -2.54 11.39 -15.59
CA HIS A 113 -3.63 10.46 -15.34
C HIS A 113 -4.90 11.20 -14.95
N TYR A 114 -6.03 10.49 -14.84
CA TYR A 114 -7.28 11.10 -14.40
C TYR A 114 -7.20 11.55 -12.93
N PRO A 115 -7.83 12.69 -12.55
CA PRO A 115 -7.64 13.32 -11.23
C PRO A 115 -8.42 12.66 -10.08
N ASN A 116 -9.28 11.68 -10.38
CA ASN A 116 -10.16 11.02 -9.42
C ASN A 116 -9.90 9.52 -9.43
N LEU A 117 -8.83 9.10 -8.75
CA LEU A 117 -8.53 7.69 -8.52
C LEU A 117 -9.59 7.04 -7.63
N GLN A 118 -9.77 5.73 -7.80
CA GLN A 118 -10.53 4.90 -6.90
C GLN A 118 -9.92 4.93 -5.49
N PRO A 119 -10.73 4.80 -4.43
CA PRO A 119 -10.22 4.61 -3.09
C PRO A 119 -9.33 3.37 -3.05
N VAL A 120 -8.16 3.50 -2.41
CA VAL A 120 -7.25 2.37 -2.15
C VAL A 120 -7.97 1.31 -1.33
N ASP A 121 -7.90 0.06 -1.79
CA ASP A 121 -8.34 -1.10 -1.03
C ASP A 121 -7.19 -1.63 -0.16
N CYS A 122 -7.24 -1.33 1.13
CA CYS A 122 -6.23 -1.79 2.08
C CYS A 122 -6.38 -3.29 2.38
N ILE A 123 -7.58 -3.86 2.22
CA ILE A 123 -8.00 -5.09 2.88
C ILE A 123 -7.79 -6.29 1.96
N THR A 124 -8.37 -6.25 0.75
CA THR A 124 -8.55 -7.46 -0.09
C THR A 124 -7.24 -8.19 -0.41
N PHE A 125 -6.14 -7.44 -0.52
CA PHE A 125 -4.86 -8.00 -0.95
C PHE A 125 -3.81 -8.11 0.17
N CYS A 126 -3.89 -7.29 1.22
CA CYS A 126 -2.79 -7.13 2.18
C CYS A 126 -3.20 -7.13 3.66
N HIS A 127 -4.28 -6.44 4.04
CA HIS A 127 -4.69 -6.28 5.44
C HIS A 127 -6.03 -6.96 5.73
N ASP A 128 -6.19 -8.21 5.29
CA ASP A 128 -7.35 -9.05 5.56
C ASP A 128 -7.45 -9.47 7.03
N ASP A 129 -6.34 -9.93 7.62
CA ASP A 129 -6.25 -10.31 9.04
C ASP A 129 -6.70 -9.18 10.00
N PRO A 130 -6.08 -7.98 9.99
CA PRO A 130 -6.51 -6.90 10.88
C PRO A 130 -7.92 -6.37 10.54
N ALA A 131 -8.39 -6.52 9.30
CA ALA A 131 -9.75 -6.17 8.94
C ALA A 131 -10.76 -7.15 9.55
N GLU A 132 -10.47 -8.45 9.58
CA GLU A 132 -11.31 -9.45 10.24
C GLU A 132 -11.46 -9.13 11.73
N GLU A 133 -10.36 -8.84 12.43
CA GLU A 133 -10.39 -8.41 13.84
C GLU A 133 -11.19 -7.11 14.03
N PHE A 134 -10.98 -6.11 13.16
CA PHE A 134 -11.69 -4.84 13.26
C PHE A 134 -13.19 -4.96 13.03
N LEU A 135 -13.63 -5.90 12.17
CA LEU A 135 -15.05 -6.17 11.92
C LEU A 135 -15.78 -6.72 13.15
N GLU A 136 -15.06 -7.33 14.09
CA GLU A 136 -15.56 -7.81 15.38
C GLU A 136 -15.58 -6.73 16.46
N SER A 137 -14.95 -5.58 16.20
CA SER A 137 -14.80 -4.53 17.19
C SER A 137 -16.12 -3.91 17.65
N LYS A 138 -16.08 -3.28 18.84
CA LYS A 138 -17.23 -2.50 19.33
C LYS A 138 -17.52 -1.27 18.49
N HIS A 139 -16.52 -0.68 17.83
CA HIS A 139 -16.77 0.37 16.85
C HIS A 139 -17.73 -0.15 15.77
N VAL A 140 -17.36 -1.22 15.05
CA VAL A 140 -18.17 -1.76 13.95
C VAL A 140 -19.54 -2.28 14.45
N SER A 141 -19.59 -2.91 15.62
CA SER A 141 -20.84 -3.36 16.22
C SER A 141 -21.80 -2.20 16.49
N LEU A 142 -21.32 -1.11 17.10
CA LEU A 142 -22.13 0.08 17.39
C LEU A 142 -22.60 0.79 16.13
N MET A 143 -21.79 0.82 15.06
CA MET A 143 -22.23 1.32 13.75
C MET A 143 -23.43 0.54 13.23
N LYS A 144 -23.36 -0.79 13.24
CA LYS A 144 -24.44 -1.66 12.77
C LYS A 144 -25.72 -1.49 13.58
N GLU A 145 -25.59 -1.26 14.89
CA GLU A 145 -26.73 -1.14 15.80
C GLU A 145 -27.38 0.25 15.82
N ASN A 146 -26.58 1.32 15.70
CA ASN A 146 -27.03 2.69 15.98
C ASN A 146 -26.92 3.63 14.77
N ASP A 147 -26.55 3.12 13.58
CA ASP A 147 -26.34 3.90 12.36
C ASP A 147 -25.34 5.06 12.57
N VAL A 148 -24.33 4.80 13.41
CA VAL A 148 -23.26 5.77 13.72
C VAL A 148 -22.06 5.51 12.83
N GLN A 149 -21.47 6.58 12.28
CA GLN A 149 -20.21 6.46 11.56
C GLN A 149 -19.10 6.02 12.51
N THR A 150 -18.30 5.06 12.08
CA THR A 150 -17.12 4.60 12.81
C THR A 150 -15.84 5.11 12.21
N PRO A 151 -14.75 5.16 13.02
CA PRO A 151 -13.42 5.37 12.46
C PRO A 151 -13.10 4.27 11.44
N THR A 152 -12.36 4.66 10.41
CA THR A 152 -11.75 3.76 9.42
C THR A 152 -10.26 3.62 9.70
N CYS A 153 -9.55 2.73 8.99
CA CYS A 153 -8.11 2.49 9.17
C CYS A 153 -7.29 3.79 9.25
N LYS A 154 -7.57 4.74 8.35
CA LYS A 154 -6.89 6.05 8.29
C LYS A 154 -7.14 7.01 9.47
N HIS A 155 -8.11 6.73 10.33
CA HIS A 155 -8.34 7.54 11.54
C HIS A 155 -7.32 7.22 12.62
N CYS A 156 -6.88 5.96 12.69
CA CYS A 156 -5.88 5.49 13.63
C CYS A 156 -4.48 5.41 13.00
N HIS A 157 -4.41 5.00 11.72
CA HIS A 157 -3.18 4.87 10.94
C HIS A 157 -3.07 6.00 9.92
N ALA A 158 -2.40 7.08 10.29
CA ALA A 158 -2.03 8.14 9.36
C ALA A 158 -0.69 8.75 9.79
N GLY A 159 0.12 9.16 8.82
CA GLY A 159 1.33 9.93 9.07
C GLY A 159 1.03 11.36 9.50
N GLU A 160 2.04 12.04 10.02
CA GLU A 160 1.93 13.46 10.43
C GLU A 160 1.62 14.37 9.25
N LYS A 161 2.25 14.10 8.09
CA LYS A 161 2.18 14.95 6.89
C LYS A 161 1.10 14.48 5.92
N SER A 162 0.90 13.17 5.82
CA SER A 162 -0.06 12.58 4.90
C SER A 162 -0.63 11.26 5.42
N LYS A 163 -1.84 10.92 4.95
CA LYS A 163 -2.47 9.61 5.15
C LYS A 163 -1.70 8.48 4.44
N ARG A 164 -0.80 8.82 3.51
CA ARG A 164 0.07 7.87 2.80
C ARG A 164 1.28 7.45 3.64
N ASP A 165 1.76 8.34 4.51
CA ASP A 165 3.00 8.18 5.27
C ASP A 165 2.75 7.45 6.59
N THR A 166 1.94 6.39 6.56
CA THR A 166 1.59 5.61 7.76
C THR A 166 2.85 5.08 8.43
N PRO A 167 3.11 5.41 9.71
CA PRO A 167 4.29 4.94 10.41
C PRO A 167 4.35 3.41 10.52
N ARG A 168 5.55 2.87 10.71
CA ARG A 168 5.75 1.44 10.96
C ARG A 168 5.22 1.04 12.34
N ALA A 169 4.84 -0.22 12.50
CA ALA A 169 4.22 -0.72 13.74
C ALA A 169 5.14 -0.62 14.98
N ASP A 170 6.46 -0.65 14.77
CA ASP A 170 7.49 -0.51 15.81
C ASP A 170 7.90 0.95 16.08
N ASP A 171 7.27 1.90 15.38
CA ASP A 171 7.51 3.33 15.58
C ASP A 171 6.90 3.79 16.93
N LEU A 172 7.76 4.27 17.83
CA LEU A 172 7.33 4.77 19.14
C LEU A 172 6.48 6.03 19.04
N TYR A 173 6.72 6.88 18.05
CA TYR A 173 5.85 8.01 17.77
C TYR A 173 4.46 7.52 17.37
N HIS A 174 4.34 6.48 16.56
CA HIS A 174 3.03 5.89 16.24
C HIS A 174 2.33 5.37 17.48
N ARG A 175 3.04 4.61 18.33
CA ARG A 175 2.49 4.14 19.61
C ARG A 175 1.97 5.30 20.46
N LYS A 176 2.68 6.43 20.50
CA LYS A 176 2.20 7.64 21.18
C LYS A 176 0.97 8.26 20.51
N ASP A 177 1.02 8.41 19.19
CA ASP A 177 -0.02 9.06 18.40
C ASP A 177 -1.35 8.31 18.52
N THR A 178 -1.35 6.98 18.66
CA THR A 178 -2.59 6.21 18.91
C THR A 178 -3.38 6.72 20.14
N ILE A 179 -2.71 7.22 21.19
CA ILE A 179 -3.37 7.81 22.37
C ILE A 179 -4.17 9.05 21.95
N GLU A 180 -3.59 9.90 21.11
CA GLU A 180 -4.24 11.10 20.57
C GLU A 180 -5.35 10.73 19.59
N LYS A 181 -5.15 9.71 18.75
CA LYS A 181 -6.18 9.23 17.81
C LYS A 181 -7.42 8.71 18.53
N CYS A 182 -7.26 7.91 19.59
CA CYS A 182 -8.38 7.52 20.45
C CYS A 182 -9.05 8.75 21.06
N GLY A 183 -8.24 9.66 21.62
CA GLY A 183 -8.72 10.84 22.32
C GLY A 183 -9.41 11.90 21.46
N GLY A 184 -9.17 11.90 20.14
CA GLY A 184 -9.86 12.79 19.20
C GLY A 184 -11.38 12.61 19.21
N CYS A 185 -11.87 11.39 19.43
CA CYS A 185 -13.29 11.12 19.65
C CYS A 185 -13.62 10.87 21.14
N HIS A 186 -12.67 10.32 21.90
CA HIS A 186 -12.84 9.94 23.30
C HIS A 186 -12.23 10.95 24.27
N GLU A 187 -12.49 12.25 24.06
CA GLU A 187 -11.83 13.35 24.78
C GLU A 187 -11.89 13.22 26.31
N LYS A 188 -13.06 12.83 26.84
CA LYS A 188 -13.26 12.63 28.29
C LYS A 188 -12.35 11.54 28.86
N PHE A 189 -12.15 10.45 28.11
CA PHE A 189 -11.31 9.34 28.53
C PHE A 189 -9.83 9.69 28.36
N LEU A 190 -9.45 10.41 27.31
CA LEU A 190 -8.11 10.96 27.15
C LEU A 190 -7.73 11.87 28.33
N HIS A 191 -8.64 12.74 28.78
CA HIS A 191 -8.41 13.59 29.94
C HIS A 191 -8.15 12.76 31.21
N SER A 192 -8.94 11.70 31.45
CA SER A 192 -8.72 10.79 32.57
C SER A 192 -7.39 10.04 32.47
N TYR A 193 -7.07 9.52 31.28
CA TYR A 193 -5.81 8.83 30.99
C TYR A 193 -4.60 9.71 31.30
N ARG A 194 -4.59 10.95 30.82
CA ARG A 194 -3.51 11.93 31.06
C ARG A 194 -3.31 12.29 32.52
N ASN A 195 -4.35 12.16 33.36
CA ASN A 195 -4.29 12.46 34.78
C ASN A 195 -3.82 11.28 35.64
N ASN A 196 -3.57 10.10 35.07
CA ASN A 196 -3.07 8.93 35.80
C ASN A 196 -1.59 8.65 35.47
N LEU A 197 -1.01 7.62 36.11
CA LEU A 197 0.40 7.25 35.92
C LEU A 197 0.71 6.85 34.47
N HIS A 198 -0.18 6.10 33.80
CA HIS A 198 0.02 5.69 32.41
C HIS A 198 0.17 6.90 31.50
N GLY A 199 -0.75 7.86 31.60
CA GLY A 199 -0.70 9.08 30.78
C GLY A 199 0.45 10.02 31.14
N GLN A 200 0.84 10.11 32.41
CA GLN A 200 1.99 10.92 32.82
C GLN A 200 3.31 10.36 32.28
N VAL A 201 3.50 9.03 32.36
CA VAL A 201 4.71 8.36 31.90
C VAL A 201 4.84 8.41 30.37
N THR A 202 3.75 8.15 29.64
CA THR A 202 3.75 8.26 28.17
C THR A 202 3.93 9.71 27.71
N ALA A 203 3.39 10.70 28.43
CA ALA A 203 3.63 12.12 28.15
C ALA A 203 5.10 12.54 28.33
N LEU A 204 5.84 11.87 29.21
CA LEU A 204 7.29 12.06 29.37
C LEU A 204 8.12 11.35 28.29
N GLY A 205 7.47 10.64 27.36
CA GLY A 205 8.13 9.97 26.23
C GLY A 205 8.55 8.52 26.49
N HIS A 206 8.17 7.94 27.63
CA HIS A 206 8.53 6.56 28.00
C HIS A 206 7.59 5.52 27.34
N LEU A 207 7.61 5.47 26.02
CA LEU A 207 6.71 4.64 25.20
C LEU A 207 7.24 3.22 24.96
N ASP A 208 8.53 3.03 25.20
CA ASP A 208 9.28 1.77 25.14
C ASP A 208 9.22 0.96 26.45
N THR A 209 8.52 1.47 27.46
CA THR A 209 8.33 0.80 28.74
C THR A 209 7.05 -0.05 28.72
N ASP A 210 6.91 -0.98 29.68
CA ASP A 210 5.69 -1.78 29.90
C ASP A 210 4.48 -0.95 30.37
N ILE A 211 4.47 0.36 30.12
CA ILE A 211 3.37 1.25 30.44
C ILE A 211 2.23 1.08 29.44
N ALA A 212 1.03 0.88 29.95
CA ALA A 212 -0.14 0.66 29.12
C ALA A 212 -0.62 1.95 28.44
N THR A 213 -0.91 1.84 27.15
CA THR A 213 -1.67 2.76 26.33
C THR A 213 -3.11 2.24 26.18
N CYS A 214 -3.95 2.95 25.42
CA CYS A 214 -5.31 2.53 25.16
C CYS A 214 -5.37 1.11 24.58
N VAL A 215 -4.53 0.83 23.57
CA VAL A 215 -4.57 -0.43 22.81
C VAL A 215 -4.01 -1.62 23.59
N ASP A 216 -3.22 -1.41 24.64
CA ASP A 216 -2.69 -2.51 25.44
C ASP A 216 -3.77 -3.16 26.34
N CYS A 217 -4.87 -2.45 26.61
CA CYS A 217 -6.04 -3.01 27.32
C CYS A 217 -7.24 -3.24 26.41
N HIS A 218 -7.42 -2.41 25.38
CA HIS A 218 -8.56 -2.51 24.46
C HIS A 218 -8.26 -3.39 23.24
N GLY A 219 -7.01 -3.76 22.99
CA GLY A 219 -6.60 -4.40 21.75
C GLY A 219 -6.39 -3.38 20.62
N GLN A 220 -5.59 -3.77 19.63
CA GLN A 220 -5.22 -2.91 18.50
C GLN A 220 -6.36 -2.80 17.49
N HIS A 221 -6.75 -3.92 16.87
CA HIS A 221 -7.86 -3.95 15.91
C HIS A 221 -9.16 -4.51 16.52
N THR A 222 -9.08 -5.35 17.55
CA THR A 222 -10.28 -5.88 18.25
C THR A 222 -11.07 -4.82 19.01
N ILE A 223 -10.41 -3.78 19.55
CA ILE A 223 -11.00 -2.60 20.20
C ILE A 223 -12.20 -2.97 21.10
N LEU A 224 -11.88 -3.73 22.13
CA LEU A 224 -12.79 -4.25 23.13
C LEU A 224 -13.45 -3.13 23.94
N HIS A 225 -14.62 -3.42 24.52
CA HIS A 225 -15.32 -2.49 25.37
C HIS A 225 -14.54 -2.27 26.69
N SER A 226 -14.61 -1.07 27.27
CA SER A 226 -13.92 -0.76 28.54
C SER A 226 -14.38 -1.60 29.73
N SER A 227 -15.59 -2.17 29.67
CA SER A 227 -16.10 -3.07 30.71
C SER A 227 -15.79 -4.54 30.47
N GLU A 228 -15.26 -4.90 29.29
CA GLU A 228 -15.01 -6.27 28.84
C GLU A 228 -13.67 -6.34 28.08
N PRO A 229 -12.52 -6.11 28.75
CA PRO A 229 -11.20 -6.12 28.10
C PRO A 229 -10.60 -7.52 27.89
N GLU A 230 -11.33 -8.60 28.20
CA GLU A 230 -10.90 -10.01 28.09
C GLU A 230 -11.98 -10.88 27.44
#